data_AF-A0A849GD47-F1
#
_entry.id   AF-A0A849GD47-F1
#
_cell.length_a   1.000
_cell.length_b   1.000
_cell.length_c   1.000
_cell.angle_alpha   90.00
_cell.angle_beta   90.00
_cell.angle_gamma   90.00
#
_symmetry.space_group_name_H-M   'P 1'
#
loop_
_entity.id
_entity.type
_entity.pdbx_description
1 polymer ?
#
loop_
_entity_poly.entity_id
_entity_poly.type
_entity_poly.pdbx_seq_one_letter_code
_entity_poly.pdbx_strand_id
1 'polypeptide(L)' 'MGRILLPLLVAGALSGCSGIEPWVKPYERDRLADPIMALDGDPVSSAYIQHVYESREGARGGEGAAGGGCGCN' A
#
# COMPACT_ATOMS: atom_id res chain seq x y z
N MET A 1 38.91 12.99 15.97
CA MET A 1 37.46 12.69 16.10
C MET A 1 36.69 12.63 14.78
N GLY A 2 37.00 13.46 13.75
CA GLY A 2 36.24 13.52 12.49
C GLY A 2 36.20 12.26 11.60
N ARG A 3 37.22 11.39 11.68
CA ARG A 3 37.37 10.24 10.75
C ARG A 3 36.40 9.08 11.02
N ILE A 4 35.79 9.04 12.21
CA ILE A 4 34.87 7.96 12.62
C ILE A 4 33.40 8.36 12.39
N LEU A 5 33.13 9.65 12.23
CA LEU A 5 31.77 10.17 12.01
C LEU A 5 31.19 9.74 10.65
N LEU A 6 32.00 9.73 9.60
CA LEU A 6 31.58 9.36 8.25
C LEU A 6 31.11 7.88 8.15
N PRO A 7 31.89 6.87 8.59
CA PRO A 7 31.44 5.48 8.53
C PRO A 7 30.24 5.20 9.45
N LEU A 8 30.13 5.90 10.59
CA LEU A 8 29.00 5.76 11.51
C LEU A 8 27.69 6.25 10.88
N LEU A 9 27.74 7.35 10.15
CA LEU A 9 26.58 7.93 9.47
C LEU A 9 26.11 7.05 8.30
N VAL A 10 27.05 6.45 7.56
CA VAL A 10 26.75 5.47 6.50
C VAL A 10 26.13 4.19 7.07
N ALA A 11 26.63 3.68 8.20
CA ALA A 11 26.06 2.50 8.85
C ALA A 11 24.63 2.76 9.37
N GLY A 12 24.36 3.96 9.90
CA GLY A 12 23.02 4.36 10.34
C GLY A 12 22.00 4.42 9.18
N ALA A 13 22.40 4.90 8.01
CA ALA A 13 21.53 4.99 6.83
C ALA A 13 21.07 3.62 6.29
N LEU A 14 21.82 2.54 6.57
CA LEU A 14 21.51 1.17 6.14
C LEU A 14 20.55 0.43 7.11
N SER A 15 20.26 1.00 8.28
CA SER A 15 19.39 0.37 9.29
C SER A 15 17.91 0.26 8.88
N GLY A 16 17.50 1.02 7.85
CA GLY A 16 16.14 1.01 7.32
C GLY A 16 15.78 -0.22 6.46
N CYS A 17 16.75 -1.07 6.12
CA CYS A 17 16.50 -2.32 5.37
C CYS A 17 16.21 -3.53 6.27
N SER A 18 15.99 -3.33 7.58
CA SER A 18 15.52 -4.38 8.47
C SER A 18 14.01 -4.58 8.33
N GLY A 19 13.56 -5.84 8.35
CA GLY A 19 12.13 -6.18 8.30
C GLY A 19 11.38 -5.48 9.42
N ILE A 20 10.35 -4.71 9.06
CA ILE A 20 9.54 -3.97 10.03
C ILE A 20 8.57 -4.98 10.67
N GLU A 21 8.96 -5.48 11.84
CA GLU A 21 8.13 -6.37 12.64
C GLU A 21 7.50 -5.63 13.82
N PRO A 22 6.18 -5.76 14.06
CA PRO A 22 5.22 -6.54 13.27
C PRO A 22 4.66 -5.73 12.08
N TRP A 23 4.65 -6.32 10.88
CA TRP A 23 3.91 -5.77 9.75
C TRP A 23 2.40 -5.81 10.03
N VAL A 24 1.66 -4.83 9.50
CA VAL A 24 0.19 -4.82 9.58
C VAL A 24 -0.32 -5.99 8.75
N LYS A 25 -1.09 -6.89 9.37
CA LYS A 25 -1.68 -8.01 8.62
C LYS A 25 -2.69 -7.46 7.60
N PRO A 26 -2.88 -8.11 6.43
CA PRO A 26 -3.79 -7.63 5.41
C PRO A 26 -5.18 -7.29 5.96
N TYR A 27 -5.76 -8.10 6.83
CA TYR A 27 -7.08 -7.85 7.43
C TYR A 27 -7.11 -6.75 8.51
N GLU A 28 -5.96 -6.30 9.01
CA GLU A 28 -5.87 -5.20 9.97
C GLU A 28 -5.81 -3.83 9.29
N ARG A 29 -5.59 -3.79 7.97
CA ARG A 29 -5.54 -2.53 7.19
C ARG A 29 -6.84 -1.74 7.24
N ASP A 30 -7.97 -2.42 7.43
CA ASP A 30 -9.28 -1.79 7.65
C ASP A 30 -9.28 -0.84 8.85
N ARG A 31 -8.51 -1.14 9.91
CA ARG A 31 -8.45 -0.30 11.10
C ARG A 31 -7.71 1.01 10.88
N LEU A 32 -6.87 1.06 9.84
CA LEU A 32 -6.08 2.24 9.49
C LEU A 32 -6.76 3.06 8.38
N ALA A 33 -7.62 2.44 7.57
CA ALA A 33 -8.31 3.08 6.47
C ALA A 33 -9.57 3.82 6.93
N ASP A 34 -9.41 5.09 7.33
CA ASP A 34 -10.54 6.00 7.59
C ASP A 34 -11.36 6.23 6.30
N PRO A 35 -12.71 6.19 6.36
CA PRO A 35 -13.59 6.51 5.23
C PRO A 35 -13.25 7.82 4.50
N ILE A 36 -12.68 8.83 5.17
CA ILE A 36 -12.27 10.08 4.52
C ILE A 36 -11.10 9.90 3.54
N MET A 37 -10.32 8.83 3.69
CA MET A 37 -9.21 8.49 2.79
C MET A 37 -9.66 7.72 1.55
N ALA A 38 -10.97 7.48 1.38
CA ALA A 38 -11.51 6.91 0.16
C ALA A 38 -11.27 7.88 -1.02
N LEU A 39 -10.53 7.41 -2.02
CA LEU A 39 -10.28 8.15 -3.26
C LEU A 39 -11.53 8.24 -4.13
N ASP A 40 -12.49 7.35 -3.90
CA ASP A 40 -13.70 7.19 -4.68
C ASP A 40 -14.94 7.47 -3.82
N GLY A 41 -15.78 8.39 -4.28
CA GLY A 41 -17.04 8.76 -3.64
C GLY A 41 -18.21 7.84 -3.98
N ASP A 42 -18.11 7.06 -5.07
CA ASP A 42 -19.12 6.09 -5.52
C ASP A 42 -18.46 4.75 -5.90
N PRO A 43 -18.07 3.95 -4.89
CA PRO A 43 -17.36 2.69 -5.12
C PRO A 43 -18.20 1.64 -5.85
N VAL A 44 -19.53 1.77 -5.89
CA VAL A 44 -20.40 0.81 -6.58
C VAL A 44 -20.35 1.06 -8.09
N SER A 45 -20.48 2.33 -8.49
CA SER A 45 -20.39 2.72 -9.90
C SER A 45 -19.00 2.42 -10.48
N SER A 46 -17.94 2.76 -9.75
CA SER A 46 -16.58 2.52 -10.23
C SER A 46 -16.25 1.04 -10.33
N ALA A 47 -16.64 0.20 -9.37
CA ALA A 47 -16.45 -1.25 -9.47
C ALA A 47 -17.15 -1.84 -10.70
N TYR A 48 -18.35 -1.35 -11.03
CA TYR A 48 -19.07 -1.77 -12.24
C TYR A 48 -18.30 -1.41 -13.51
N ILE A 49 -17.85 -0.16 -13.62
CA ILE A 49 -17.10 0.31 -14.80
C ILE A 49 -15.74 -0.40 -14.90
N GLN A 50 -15.07 -0.62 -13.78
CA GLN A 50 -13.80 -1.34 -13.72
C GLN A 50 -13.94 -2.76 -14.25
N HIS A 51 -14.99 -3.48 -13.84
CA HIS A 51 -15.28 -4.82 -14.35
C HIS A 51 -15.47 -4.86 -15.88
N VAL A 52 -16.05 -3.79 -16.46
CA VAL A 52 -16.17 -3.66 -17.92
C VAL A 52 -14.80 -3.48 -18.58
N TYR A 53 -13.93 -2.64 -18.01
CA TYR A 53 -12.56 -2.46 -18.52
C TYR A 53 -11.76 -3.75 -18.45
N GLU A 54 -11.78 -4.42 -17.30
CA GLU A 54 -11.11 -5.71 -17.11
C GLU A 54 -11.51 -6.74 -18.19
N SER A 55 -12.81 -6.80 -18.48
CA SER A 55 -13.35 -7.73 -19.47
C SER A 55 -12.95 -7.37 -20.91
N ARG A 56 -12.84 -6.07 -21.22
CA ARG A 56 -12.50 -5.59 -22.56
C ARG A 56 -11.01 -5.62 -22.84
N GLU A 57 -10.21 -5.33 -21.83
CA GLU A 57 -8.75 -5.22 -21.93
C GLU A 57 -8.07 -6.56 -21.66
N GLY A 58 -8.79 -7.53 -21.07
CA GLY A 58 -8.24 -8.85 -20.75
C GLY A 58 -7.18 -8.82 -19.66
N ALA A 59 -7.16 -7.75 -18.85
CA ALA A 59 -6.22 -7.54 -17.75
C ALA A 59 -7.00 -7.23 -16.46
N ARG A 60 -6.47 -7.64 -15.30
CA ARG A 60 -7.07 -7.42 -13.98
C ARG A 60 -6.02 -7.09 -12.94
N GLY A 61 -6.39 -6.32 -11.92
CA GLY A 61 -5.60 -6.03 -10.73
C GLY A 61 -4.58 -4.89 -10.86
N GLY A 62 -4.63 -4.11 -11.94
CA GLY A 62 -3.83 -2.89 -12.15
C GLY A 62 -4.47 -1.62 -11.57
N GLU A 63 -5.74 -1.70 -11.16
CA GLU A 63 -6.57 -0.59 -10.66
C GLU A 63 -6.15 -0.05 -9.27
N GLY A 64 -5.13 -0.66 -8.65
CA GLY A 64 -4.60 -0.26 -7.36
C GLY A 64 -5.13 -1.11 -6.21
N ALA A 65 -4.75 -0.75 -4.98
CA ALA A 65 -5.21 -1.44 -3.79
C ALA A 65 -6.46 -0.74 -3.25
N ALA A 66 -7.60 -1.44 -3.20
CA ALA A 66 -8.77 -1.00 -2.45
C ALA A 66 -8.36 -0.69 -1.01
N GLY A 67 -8.84 0.41 -0.41
CA GLY A 67 -8.37 0.96 0.86
C GLY A 67 -8.30 -0.04 2.03
N GLY A 68 -9.20 0.07 3.00
CA GLY A 68 -9.37 -0.96 4.02
C GLY A 68 -9.82 -2.30 3.41
N GLY A 69 -9.59 -3.43 4.08
CA GLY A 69 -10.19 -4.71 3.69
C GLY A 69 -9.23 -5.90 3.67
N CYS A 70 -9.62 -7.02 3.05
CA CYS A 70 -8.74 -8.18 2.89
C CYS A 70 -7.68 -8.01 1.78
N GLY A 71 -7.76 -6.93 0.99
CA GLY A 71 -6.85 -6.67 -0.13
C GLY A 71 -7.08 -7.58 -1.34
N CYS A 72 -8.23 -8.24 -1.43
CA CYS A 72 -8.62 -9.00 -2.62
C CYS A 72 -9.21 -8.05 -3.68
N ASN A 73 -8.65 -8.09 -4.89
CA ASN A 73 -9.36 -7.74 -6.13
C ASN A 73 -10.05 -9.01 -6.66
#